data_AF-A0A3M1DZC0-F1
#
_entry.id   AF-A0A3M1DZC0-F1
#
_cell.length_a   1.000
_cell.length_b   1.000
_cell.length_c   1.000
_cell.angle_alpha   90.00
_cell.angle_beta   90.00
_cell.angle_gamma   90.00
#
_symmetry.space_group_name_H-M   'P 1'
#
loop_
_entity.id
_entity.type
_entity.pdbx_description
1 polymer ?
#
loop_
_entity_poly.entity_id
_entity_poly.type
_entity_poly.pdbx_seq_one_letter_code
_entity_poly.pdbx_strand_id
1 'polypeptide(L)'
;MKPQPRRTNLTGQRTKPPSSLRSLAMNGKRNRARQRRGTVAVQLVVALPVLLSLAAITVDVGTLYNTRNDLQRTADAAALSAIGVLAYAGPGVDPVPAARETALDYVRRNHVMGQGVTADPRQDVVFGRAVLDEATGNYVFTPAAAPVNAVRVTVRKTEDSPNGPAPLFFAHVFGRQFSNVSASSTAMVVSTSYVQSDCWDLVPPGQTLICLPGAGGDAGDSDSESDDSGFGTDTTVMIYESALPFFLSQGATVGACECVVGDADDSDDSENNDSGDSDDSDGDGPGTTNNGVPKVQICHVPPGDPSNAHTIVVGQPAVNDHLDHGDTIGACSFGAGSVRIMLIQ
;
A
#
# COMPACT_ATOMS: atom_id res chain seq x y z
N MET A 1 -59.27 38.80 -90.80
CA MET A 1 -60.37 37.82 -90.89
C MET A 1 -59.94 36.65 -91.78
N LYS A 2 -60.15 35.40 -91.34
CA LYS A 2 -60.01 34.10 -92.07
C LYS A 2 -60.45 34.18 -93.55
N PRO A 3 -59.96 33.32 -94.51
CA PRO A 3 -60.04 31.85 -94.45
C PRO A 3 -59.02 30.97 -95.26
N GLN A 4 -58.65 29.79 -94.72
CA GLN A 4 -58.83 28.39 -95.23
C GLN A 4 -58.44 27.98 -96.72
N PRO A 5 -58.30 26.67 -97.04
CA PRO A 5 -57.09 26.01 -97.57
C PRO A 5 -57.27 25.36 -98.96
N ARG A 6 -56.22 24.74 -99.54
CA ARG A 6 -56.21 23.78 -100.70
C ARG A 6 -54.76 23.22 -100.80
N ARG A 7 -54.38 22.02 -101.26
CA ARG A 7 -54.99 20.90 -102.02
C ARG A 7 -53.98 19.72 -101.96
N THR A 8 -54.40 18.51 -101.56
CA THR A 8 -54.54 17.27 -102.37
C THR A 8 -53.27 16.51 -102.81
N ASN A 9 -53.32 15.19 -102.52
CA ASN A 9 -52.52 14.05 -102.98
C ASN A 9 -52.36 13.92 -104.51
N LEU A 10 -51.29 13.22 -104.94
CA LEU A 10 -51.27 12.15 -105.97
C LEU A 10 -49.90 11.42 -105.88
N THR A 11 -49.83 10.16 -105.45
CA THR A 11 -49.85 8.92 -106.26
C THR A 11 -48.53 8.63 -107.01
N GLY A 12 -47.78 7.64 -106.52
CA GLY A 12 -46.65 7.02 -107.21
C GLY A 12 -46.48 5.58 -106.70
N GLN A 13 -46.91 4.63 -107.51
CA GLN A 13 -47.05 3.21 -107.21
C GLN A 13 -45.71 2.44 -107.19
N ARG A 14 -45.82 1.19 -106.68
CA ARG A 14 -45.22 -0.05 -107.25
C ARG A 14 -43.74 -0.38 -106.95
N THR A 15 -43.54 -1.32 -106.02
CA THR A 15 -43.19 -2.75 -106.27
C THR A 15 -42.34 -3.36 -105.13
N LYS A 16 -42.81 -4.49 -104.60
CA LYS A 16 -42.02 -5.59 -103.95
C LYS A 16 -41.78 -6.66 -105.05
N PRO A 17 -40.89 -7.68 -104.95
CA PRO A 17 -40.00 -8.17 -103.87
C PRO A 17 -38.58 -8.56 -104.46
N PRO A 18 -37.74 -9.52 -103.98
CA PRO A 18 -37.69 -10.27 -102.71
C PRO A 18 -36.33 -10.24 -101.97
N SER A 19 -36.38 -10.85 -100.79
CA SER A 19 -35.33 -11.16 -99.81
C SER A 19 -34.02 -11.76 -100.34
N SER A 20 -32.89 -11.27 -99.83
CA SER A 20 -31.75 -12.12 -99.49
C SER A 20 -30.94 -11.53 -98.32
N LEU A 21 -30.62 -12.40 -97.37
CA LEU A 21 -29.87 -12.15 -96.15
C LEU A 21 -28.43 -11.74 -96.47
N ARG A 22 -27.92 -10.68 -95.83
CA ARG A 22 -26.47 -10.50 -95.62
C ARG A 22 -26.19 -9.54 -94.45
N SER A 23 -25.95 -10.16 -93.29
CA SER A 23 -24.82 -9.90 -92.39
C SER A 23 -24.03 -8.60 -92.62
N LEU A 24 -24.24 -7.62 -91.74
CA LEU A 24 -23.23 -6.65 -91.31
C LEU A 24 -23.33 -6.57 -89.78
N ALA A 25 -22.52 -7.37 -89.10
CA ALA A 25 -21.22 -6.97 -88.57
C ALA A 25 -21.35 -6.27 -87.22
N MET A 26 -20.97 -7.03 -86.19
CA MET A 26 -20.83 -6.64 -84.80
C MET A 26 -20.05 -5.32 -84.65
N ASN A 27 -20.58 -4.41 -83.83
CA ASN A 27 -19.73 -3.42 -83.15
C ASN A 27 -19.84 -3.60 -81.64
N GLY A 28 -19.45 -4.80 -81.19
CA GLY A 28 -19.08 -5.02 -79.80
C GLY A 28 -17.79 -4.26 -79.53
N LYS A 29 -17.91 -2.99 -79.12
CA LYS A 29 -16.86 -2.31 -78.34
C LYS A 29 -16.79 -3.01 -76.98
N ARG A 30 -16.11 -4.15 -77.01
CA ARG A 30 -15.74 -4.96 -75.87
C ARG A 30 -15.06 -4.08 -74.83
N ASN A 31 -15.63 -4.12 -73.63
CA ASN A 31 -15.07 -3.73 -72.34
C ASN A 31 -13.57 -4.07 -72.16
N ARG A 32 -12.66 -3.33 -72.80
CA ARG A 32 -11.20 -3.45 -72.58
C ARG A 32 -10.68 -2.59 -71.43
N ALA A 33 -11.53 -1.76 -70.81
CA ALA A 33 -11.16 -0.95 -69.65
C ALA A 33 -11.17 -1.72 -68.31
N ARG A 34 -11.56 -3.01 -68.28
CA ARG A 34 -11.79 -3.76 -67.03
C ARG A 34 -10.71 -4.80 -66.68
N GLN A 35 -9.55 -4.79 -67.35
CA GLN A 35 -8.54 -5.87 -67.20
C GLN A 35 -7.25 -5.50 -66.47
N ARG A 36 -7.20 -4.37 -65.73
CA ARG A 36 -6.02 -4.02 -64.89
C ARG A 36 -6.37 -3.58 -63.47
N ARG A 37 -7.18 -4.37 -62.74
CA ARG A 37 -7.47 -4.14 -61.31
C ARG A 37 -7.44 -5.40 -60.43
N GLY A 38 -6.89 -6.52 -60.93
CA GLY A 38 -6.86 -7.80 -60.20
C GLY A 38 -5.77 -7.90 -59.13
N THR A 39 -4.60 -7.29 -59.35
CA THR A 39 -3.45 -7.40 -58.43
C THR A 39 -3.75 -6.80 -57.05
N VAL A 40 -4.51 -5.71 -57.00
CA VAL A 40 -4.91 -5.07 -55.73
C VAL A 40 -5.80 -6.02 -54.91
N ALA A 41 -6.69 -6.78 -55.56
CA ALA A 41 -7.53 -7.76 -54.87
C ALA A 41 -6.69 -8.89 -54.28
N VAL A 42 -5.69 -9.40 -55.02
CA VAL A 42 -4.78 -10.44 -54.52
C VAL A 42 -3.94 -9.92 -53.36
N GLN A 43 -3.39 -8.71 -53.47
CA GLN A 43 -2.62 -8.08 -52.39
C GLN A 43 -3.47 -7.85 -51.14
N LEU A 44 -4.74 -7.44 -51.31
CA LEU A 44 -5.65 -7.26 -50.18
C LEU A 44 -5.97 -8.58 -49.47
N VAL A 45 -6.23 -9.65 -50.23
CA VAL A 45 -6.53 -10.98 -49.65
C VAL A 45 -5.37 -11.52 -48.82
N VAL A 46 -4.12 -11.21 -49.20
CA VAL A 46 -2.93 -11.63 -48.44
C VAL A 46 -2.62 -10.66 -47.29
N ALA A 47 -2.75 -9.35 -47.50
CA ALA A 47 -2.39 -8.34 -46.49
C ALA A 47 -3.43 -8.21 -45.37
N LEU A 48 -4.72 -8.37 -45.68
CA LEU A 48 -5.81 -8.14 -44.73
C LEU A 48 -5.76 -9.12 -43.55
N PRO A 49 -5.54 -10.45 -43.72
CA PRO A 49 -5.35 -11.36 -42.59
C PRO A 49 -4.17 -11.00 -41.71
N VAL A 50 -3.04 -10.56 -42.30
CA VAL A 50 -1.85 -10.15 -41.54
C VAL A 50 -2.14 -8.90 -40.70
N LEU A 51 -2.79 -7.90 -41.30
CA LEU A 51 -3.17 -6.67 -40.59
C LEU A 51 -4.20 -6.94 -39.48
N LEU A 52 -5.20 -7.80 -39.74
CA LEU A 52 -6.18 -8.20 -38.73
C LEU A 52 -5.53 -9.00 -37.59
N SER A 53 -4.56 -9.86 -37.89
CA SER A 53 -3.81 -10.63 -36.88
C SER A 53 -3.02 -9.71 -35.96
N LEU A 54 -2.34 -8.70 -36.50
CA LEU A 54 -1.62 -7.70 -35.70
C LEU A 54 -2.58 -6.85 -34.85
N ALA A 55 -3.72 -6.45 -35.40
CA ALA A 55 -4.73 -5.70 -34.66
C ALA A 55 -5.31 -6.53 -33.50
N ALA A 56 -5.63 -7.80 -33.74
CA ALA A 56 -6.08 -8.76 -32.73
C ALA A 56 -5.09 -8.89 -31.56
N ILE A 57 -3.80 -9.11 -31.87
CA ILE A 57 -2.74 -9.21 -30.86
C ILE A 57 -2.66 -7.91 -30.04
N THR A 58 -2.76 -6.76 -30.71
CA THR A 58 -2.69 -5.46 -30.04
C THR A 58 -3.82 -5.28 -29.03
N VAL A 59 -5.05 -5.70 -29.38
CA VAL A 59 -6.20 -5.64 -28.46
C VAL A 59 -6.00 -6.58 -27.27
N ASP A 60 -5.63 -7.83 -27.51
CA ASP A 60 -5.43 -8.80 -26.43
C ASP A 60 -4.35 -8.34 -25.45
N VAL A 61 -3.20 -7.92 -25.98
CA VAL A 61 -2.10 -7.39 -25.17
C VAL A 61 -2.54 -6.14 -24.40
N GLY A 62 -3.25 -5.21 -25.05
CA GLY A 62 -3.78 -4.02 -24.39
C GLY A 62 -4.72 -4.37 -23.23
N THR A 63 -5.60 -5.36 -23.39
CA THR A 63 -6.52 -5.80 -22.34
C THR A 63 -5.78 -6.47 -21.19
N LEU A 64 -4.72 -7.25 -21.45
CA LEU A 64 -3.90 -7.85 -20.41
C LEU A 64 -3.12 -6.81 -19.59
N TYR A 65 -2.54 -5.80 -20.25
CA TYR A 65 -1.86 -4.71 -19.55
C TYR A 65 -2.81 -3.89 -18.68
N ASN A 66 -4.01 -3.58 -19.20
CA ASN A 66 -5.04 -2.90 -18.40
C ASN A 66 -5.48 -3.76 -17.21
N THR A 67 -5.73 -5.05 -17.42
CA THR A 67 -6.09 -6.00 -16.35
C THR A 67 -5.01 -6.04 -15.27
N ARG A 68 -3.73 -6.12 -15.65
CA ARG A 68 -2.62 -6.10 -14.69
C ARG A 68 -2.55 -4.80 -13.91
N ASN A 69 -2.79 -3.66 -14.56
CA ASN A 69 -2.79 -2.35 -13.92
C ASN A 69 -3.95 -2.20 -12.93
N ASP A 70 -5.15 -2.67 -13.31
CA ASP A 70 -6.33 -2.68 -12.41
C ASP A 70 -6.10 -3.59 -11.20
N LEU A 71 -5.47 -4.75 -11.40
CA LEU A 71 -5.09 -5.65 -10.32
C LEU A 71 -4.07 -5.00 -9.38
N GLN A 72 -3.05 -4.32 -9.92
CA GLN A 72 -2.04 -3.63 -9.11
C GLN A 72 -2.65 -2.51 -8.28
N ARG A 73 -3.48 -1.65 -8.89
CA ARG A 73 -4.21 -0.58 -8.18
C ARG A 73 -5.07 -1.12 -7.06
N THR A 74 -5.72 -2.26 -7.29
CA THR A 74 -6.54 -2.94 -6.27
C THR A 74 -5.66 -3.46 -5.13
N ALA A 75 -4.54 -4.11 -5.45
CA ALA A 75 -3.60 -4.62 -4.46
C ALA A 75 -2.97 -3.49 -3.62
N ASP A 76 -2.56 -2.39 -4.25
CA ASP A 76 -2.00 -1.21 -3.58
C ASP A 76 -3.01 -0.59 -2.61
N ALA A 77 -4.25 -0.38 -3.06
CA ALA A 77 -5.31 0.17 -2.22
C ALA A 77 -5.65 -0.74 -1.04
N ALA A 78 -5.69 -2.06 -1.26
CA ALA A 78 -5.98 -3.04 -0.21
C ALA A 78 -4.82 -3.19 0.79
N ALA A 79 -3.57 -3.15 0.33
CA ALA A 79 -2.40 -3.20 1.21
C ALA A 79 -2.31 -1.93 2.07
N LEU A 80 -2.53 -0.74 1.49
CA LEU A 80 -2.54 0.53 2.21
C LEU A 80 -3.68 0.65 3.22
N SER A 81 -4.87 0.13 2.90
CA SER A 81 -5.98 0.15 3.84
C SER A 81 -5.74 -0.80 5.02
N ALA A 82 -5.22 -2.00 4.75
CA ALA A 82 -4.90 -2.98 5.78
C ALA A 82 -3.81 -2.50 6.73
N ILE A 83 -2.74 -1.91 6.19
CA ILE A 83 -1.64 -1.40 7.01
C ILE A 83 -2.06 -0.19 7.83
N GLY A 84 -3.02 0.61 7.36
CA GLY A 84 -3.61 1.70 8.14
C GLY A 84 -4.26 1.19 9.42
N VAL A 85 -4.96 0.05 9.36
CA VAL A 85 -5.57 -0.56 10.56
C VAL A 85 -4.50 -1.08 11.53
N LEU A 86 -3.41 -1.65 11.01
CA LEU A 86 -2.25 -2.06 11.83
C LEU A 86 -1.56 -0.86 12.48
N ALA A 87 -1.42 0.24 11.74
CA ALA A 87 -0.74 1.46 12.16
C ALA A 87 -1.43 2.17 13.33
N TYR A 88 -2.77 2.13 13.36
CA TYR A 88 -3.59 2.83 14.36
C TYR A 88 -4.36 1.87 15.27
N ALA A 89 -3.89 0.63 15.38
CA ALA A 89 -4.46 -0.35 16.27
C ALA A 89 -4.34 0.12 17.73
N GLY A 90 -5.45 0.05 18.46
CA GLY A 90 -5.45 0.32 19.89
C GLY A 90 -4.64 -0.73 20.67
N PRO A 91 -4.09 -0.34 21.83
CA PRO A 91 -3.40 -1.26 22.74
C PRO A 91 -4.26 -2.48 23.08
N GLY A 92 -3.66 -3.68 23.14
CA GLY A 92 -4.32 -4.91 23.59
C GLY A 92 -5.29 -5.56 22.61
N VAL A 93 -5.51 -4.95 21.44
CA VAL A 93 -6.34 -5.53 20.36
C VAL A 93 -5.44 -6.18 19.34
N ASP A 94 -5.70 -7.44 18.97
CA ASP A 94 -5.05 -8.05 17.80
C ASP A 94 -5.56 -7.35 16.53
N PRO A 95 -4.72 -6.59 15.80
CA PRO A 95 -5.15 -5.85 14.62
C PRO A 95 -5.27 -6.72 13.38
N VAL A 96 -4.72 -7.94 13.40
CA VAL A 96 -4.59 -8.79 12.20
C VAL A 96 -5.96 -9.18 11.62
N PRO A 97 -6.97 -9.59 12.42
CA PRO A 97 -8.29 -9.90 11.88
C PRO A 97 -8.98 -8.69 11.25
N ALA A 98 -8.91 -7.52 11.91
CA ALA A 98 -9.51 -6.28 11.42
C ALA A 98 -8.84 -5.80 10.13
N ALA A 99 -7.51 -5.76 10.11
CA ALA A 99 -6.72 -5.38 8.94
C ALA A 99 -6.99 -6.30 7.74
N ARG A 100 -7.16 -7.61 7.98
CA ARG A 100 -7.51 -8.58 6.93
C ARG A 100 -8.89 -8.27 6.34
N GLU A 101 -9.89 -8.03 7.17
CA GLU A 101 -11.24 -7.73 6.68
C GLU A 101 -11.26 -6.41 5.88
N THR A 102 -10.52 -5.39 6.34
CA THR A 102 -10.36 -4.12 5.62
C THR A 102 -9.66 -4.32 4.27
N ALA A 103 -8.64 -5.16 4.19
CA ALA A 103 -8.01 -5.51 2.91
C ALA A 103 -9.03 -6.10 1.92
N LEU A 104 -9.82 -7.07 2.39
CA LEU A 104 -10.82 -7.78 1.57
C LEU A 104 -11.97 -6.87 1.14
N ASP A 105 -12.39 -5.94 2.00
CA ASP A 105 -13.38 -4.91 1.65
C ASP A 105 -12.86 -4.00 0.52
N TYR A 106 -11.61 -3.54 0.61
CA TYR A 106 -11.01 -2.74 -0.45
C TYR A 106 -10.84 -3.51 -1.76
N VAL A 107 -10.52 -4.81 -1.70
CA VAL A 107 -10.53 -5.66 -2.91
C VAL A 107 -11.94 -5.70 -3.53
N ARG A 108 -12.98 -5.95 -2.72
CA ARG A 108 -14.38 -6.04 -3.17
C ARG A 108 -14.94 -4.75 -3.77
N ARG A 109 -14.44 -3.59 -3.33
CA ARG A 109 -14.85 -2.27 -3.86
C ARG A 109 -14.26 -1.97 -5.24
N ASN A 110 -13.19 -2.65 -5.63
CA ASN A 110 -12.52 -2.43 -6.90
C ASN A 110 -13.04 -3.35 -7.99
N HIS A 111 -12.88 -2.90 -9.24
CA HIS A 111 -13.31 -3.62 -10.42
C HIS A 111 -12.14 -3.85 -11.35
N VAL A 112 -12.03 -5.07 -11.89
CA VAL A 112 -11.05 -5.46 -12.90
C VAL A 112 -11.83 -5.91 -14.13
N MET A 113 -11.59 -5.27 -15.27
CA MET A 113 -12.41 -5.48 -16.48
C MET A 113 -13.92 -5.24 -16.26
N GLY A 114 -14.28 -4.32 -15.34
CA GLY A 114 -15.69 -4.03 -15.02
C GLY A 114 -16.38 -5.10 -14.16
N GLN A 115 -15.65 -6.10 -13.67
CA GLN A 115 -16.16 -7.12 -12.75
C GLN A 115 -15.57 -6.90 -11.36
N GLY A 116 -16.40 -7.06 -10.32
CA GLY A 116 -15.92 -7.09 -8.94
C GLY A 116 -14.96 -8.26 -8.72
N VAL A 117 -13.94 -8.04 -7.91
CA VAL A 117 -12.93 -9.06 -7.58
C VAL A 117 -12.96 -9.38 -6.09
N THR A 118 -12.49 -10.58 -5.76
CA THR A 118 -12.34 -11.08 -4.39
C THR A 118 -10.94 -11.64 -4.19
N ALA A 119 -10.49 -11.75 -2.95
CA ALA A 119 -9.19 -12.32 -2.60
C ALA A 119 -9.40 -13.41 -1.53
N ASP A 120 -8.56 -14.43 -1.55
CA ASP A 120 -8.55 -15.48 -0.51
C ASP A 120 -7.97 -14.91 0.80
N PRO A 121 -8.74 -14.88 1.90
CA PRO A 121 -8.28 -14.32 3.18
C PRO A 121 -7.01 -14.97 3.74
N ARG A 122 -6.73 -16.23 3.39
CA ARG A 122 -5.61 -17.02 3.93
C ARG A 122 -4.40 -17.01 3.02
N GLN A 123 -4.60 -17.02 1.70
CA GLN A 123 -3.51 -17.10 0.73
C GLN A 123 -3.10 -15.73 0.20
N ASP A 124 -4.07 -14.86 -0.04
CA ASP A 124 -3.85 -13.61 -0.77
C ASP A 124 -3.54 -12.43 0.16
N VAL A 125 -3.86 -12.52 1.45
CA VAL A 125 -3.53 -11.52 2.47
C VAL A 125 -2.54 -12.10 3.47
N VAL A 126 -1.27 -11.73 3.33
CA VAL A 126 -0.16 -12.26 4.12
C VAL A 126 0.45 -11.16 4.98
N PHE A 127 0.43 -11.38 6.29
CA PHE A 127 1.07 -10.50 7.27
C PHE A 127 2.51 -10.93 7.50
N GLY A 128 3.39 -9.99 7.83
CA GLY A 128 4.78 -10.29 8.10
C GLY A 128 5.58 -9.07 8.54
N ARG A 129 6.90 -9.20 8.41
CA ARG A 129 7.85 -8.17 8.81
C ARG A 129 8.61 -7.65 7.59
N ALA A 130 8.70 -6.34 7.43
CA ALA A 130 9.55 -5.68 6.46
C ALA A 130 10.68 -4.93 7.18
N VAL A 131 11.92 -5.20 6.76
CA VAL A 131 13.14 -4.59 7.33
C VAL A 131 13.97 -4.02 6.18
N LEU A 132 14.61 -2.88 6.40
CA LEU A 132 15.54 -2.32 5.43
C LEU A 132 16.80 -3.19 5.37
N ASP A 133 17.15 -3.63 4.17
CA ASP A 133 18.47 -4.22 3.91
C ASP A 133 19.46 -3.10 3.59
N GLU A 134 20.39 -2.85 4.50
CA GLU A 134 21.40 -1.79 4.38
C GLU A 134 22.33 -1.97 3.17
N ALA A 135 22.53 -3.21 2.71
CA ALA A 135 23.41 -3.48 1.57
C ALA A 135 22.76 -3.05 0.24
N THR A 136 21.43 -3.14 0.15
CA THR A 136 20.68 -2.86 -1.08
C THR A 136 19.87 -1.57 -1.03
N GLY A 137 19.65 -1.01 0.17
CA GLY A 137 18.78 0.14 0.39
C GLY A 137 17.28 -0.16 0.17
N ASN A 138 16.91 -1.45 0.07
CA ASN A 138 15.54 -1.89 -0.20
C ASN A 138 14.94 -2.59 1.01
N TYR A 139 13.62 -2.52 1.15
CA TYR A 139 12.92 -3.24 2.21
C TYR A 139 12.61 -4.67 1.80
N VAL A 140 13.00 -5.62 2.65
CA VAL A 140 12.79 -7.05 2.44
C VAL A 140 11.62 -7.51 3.30
N PHE A 141 10.57 -8.02 2.65
CA PHE A 141 9.41 -8.59 3.32
C PHE A 141 9.60 -10.07 3.65
N THR A 142 9.48 -10.41 4.93
CA THR A 142 9.48 -11.77 5.46
C THR A 142 8.06 -12.16 5.90
N PRO A 143 7.40 -13.11 5.22
CA PRO A 143 6.05 -13.53 5.56
C PRO A 143 5.99 -14.21 6.93
N ALA A 144 4.88 -14.03 7.65
CA ALA A 144 4.61 -14.63 8.96
C ALA A 144 5.66 -14.33 10.05
N ALA A 145 6.52 -13.34 9.85
CA ALA A 145 7.46 -12.88 10.86
C ALA A 145 6.81 -11.91 11.84
N ALA A 146 7.16 -12.05 13.13
CA ALA A 146 6.78 -11.14 14.20
C ALA A 146 7.98 -10.26 14.62
N PRO A 147 7.76 -9.04 15.14
CA PRO A 147 6.48 -8.32 15.16
C PRO A 147 6.01 -7.99 13.74
N VAL A 148 4.69 -7.98 13.52
CA VAL A 148 4.09 -7.67 12.23
C VAL A 148 4.13 -6.16 12.01
N ASN A 149 4.80 -5.71 10.95
CA ASN A 149 4.81 -4.31 10.52
C ASN A 149 4.50 -4.16 9.03
N ALA A 150 4.14 -5.24 8.33
CA ALA A 150 3.88 -5.24 6.90
C ALA A 150 2.76 -6.21 6.49
N VAL A 151 2.05 -5.84 5.44
CA VAL A 151 0.99 -6.64 4.80
C VAL A 151 1.24 -6.72 3.31
N ARG A 152 1.25 -7.94 2.78
CA ARG A 152 1.23 -8.19 1.34
C ARG A 152 -0.14 -8.67 0.92
N VAL A 153 -0.75 -7.95 -0.01
CA VAL A 153 -2.02 -8.31 -0.64
C VAL A 153 -1.78 -8.70 -2.09
N THR A 154 -2.32 -9.85 -2.49
CA THR A 154 -2.26 -10.37 -3.86
C THR A 154 -3.66 -10.44 -4.44
N VAL A 155 -3.85 -9.94 -5.65
CA VAL A 155 -5.13 -10.06 -6.37
C VAL A 155 -4.88 -10.87 -7.64
N ARG A 156 -5.63 -11.96 -7.80
CA ARG A 156 -5.40 -12.95 -8.87
C ARG A 156 -6.61 -13.05 -9.79
N LYS A 157 -6.36 -13.03 -11.10
CA LYS A 157 -7.24 -13.58 -12.15
C LYS A 157 -6.52 -14.74 -12.81
N THR A 158 -6.49 -15.85 -12.09
CA THR A 158 -5.87 -17.12 -12.47
C THR A 158 -6.90 -18.24 -12.40
N GLU A 159 -6.62 -19.38 -13.04
CA GLU A 159 -7.50 -20.57 -13.03
C GLU A 159 -7.84 -21.07 -11.61
N ASP A 160 -6.91 -20.95 -10.69
CA ASP A 160 -7.01 -21.35 -9.28
C ASP A 160 -7.57 -20.25 -8.36
N SER A 161 -7.85 -19.06 -8.90
CA SER A 161 -8.39 -17.94 -8.13
C SER A 161 -9.93 -17.93 -8.13
N PRO A 162 -10.56 -17.37 -7.09
CA PRO A 162 -12.02 -17.16 -7.06
C PRO A 162 -12.55 -16.30 -8.23
N ASN A 163 -11.69 -15.51 -8.88
CA ASN A 163 -12.06 -14.56 -9.93
C ASN A 163 -11.98 -15.14 -11.35
N GLY A 164 -11.49 -16.37 -11.49
CA GLY A 164 -11.19 -17.01 -12.76
C GLY A 164 -10.07 -16.33 -13.56
N PRO A 165 -9.57 -16.97 -14.64
CA PRO A 165 -8.49 -16.42 -15.45
C PRO A 165 -8.99 -15.26 -16.33
N ALA A 166 -8.08 -14.37 -16.74
CA ALA A 166 -8.44 -13.24 -17.59
C ALA A 166 -8.78 -13.72 -19.02
N PRO A 167 -9.96 -13.36 -19.57
CA PRO A 167 -10.33 -13.76 -20.92
C PRO A 167 -9.52 -12.98 -21.96
N LEU A 168 -9.09 -13.68 -23.02
CA LEU A 168 -8.49 -13.08 -24.21
C LEU A 168 -9.59 -12.94 -25.27
N PHE A 169 -9.56 -11.92 -26.12
CA PHE A 169 -10.60 -11.73 -27.13
C PHE A 169 -10.28 -12.49 -28.41
N PHE A 170 -9.10 -12.27 -28.99
CA PHE A 170 -8.75 -12.77 -30.32
C PHE A 170 -7.76 -13.94 -30.32
N ALA A 171 -7.06 -14.18 -29.22
CA ALA A 171 -6.16 -15.32 -29.05
C ALA A 171 -6.87 -16.69 -29.14
N HIS A 172 -8.21 -16.68 -29.07
CA HIS A 172 -9.08 -17.81 -29.38
C HIS A 172 -8.74 -18.48 -30.72
N VAL A 173 -8.34 -17.70 -31.73
CA VAL A 173 -7.95 -18.21 -33.06
C VAL A 173 -6.69 -19.11 -32.98
N PHE A 174 -5.86 -18.91 -31.96
CA PHE A 174 -4.66 -19.70 -31.69
C PHE A 174 -4.86 -20.74 -30.57
N GLY A 175 -6.11 -21.00 -30.14
CA GLY A 175 -6.43 -21.97 -29.10
C GLY A 175 -6.13 -21.50 -27.67
N ARG A 176 -5.89 -20.20 -27.46
CA ARG A 176 -5.68 -19.60 -26.13
C ARG A 176 -6.87 -18.71 -25.78
N GLN A 177 -7.69 -19.15 -24.84
CA GLN A 177 -8.92 -18.43 -24.46
C GLN A 177 -8.73 -17.56 -23.21
N PHE A 178 -7.75 -17.92 -22.38
CA PHE A 178 -7.50 -17.29 -21.10
C PHE A 178 -6.01 -17.09 -20.84
N SER A 179 -5.70 -16.13 -19.97
CA SER A 179 -4.37 -15.90 -19.44
C SER A 179 -4.43 -15.70 -17.93
N ASN A 180 -3.43 -16.25 -17.25
CA ASN A 180 -3.26 -16.08 -15.81
C ASN A 180 -2.55 -14.76 -15.54
N VAL A 181 -3.20 -13.85 -14.81
CA VAL A 181 -2.64 -12.55 -14.43
C VAL A 181 -2.87 -12.33 -12.95
N SER A 182 -1.82 -11.89 -12.27
CA SER A 182 -1.88 -11.51 -10.86
C SER A 182 -1.04 -10.27 -10.62
N ALA A 183 -1.37 -9.55 -9.56
CA ALA A 183 -0.58 -8.44 -9.05
C ALA A 183 -0.51 -8.53 -7.54
N SER A 184 0.59 -8.07 -6.96
CA SER A 184 0.79 -8.05 -5.52
C SER A 184 1.35 -6.71 -5.10
N SER A 185 0.94 -6.25 -3.92
CA SER A 185 1.47 -5.05 -3.30
C SER A 185 1.78 -5.32 -1.84
N THR A 186 2.90 -4.78 -1.37
CA THR A 186 3.27 -4.87 0.04
C THR A 186 3.31 -3.47 0.62
N ALA A 187 2.54 -3.26 1.67
CA ALA A 187 2.56 -2.02 2.44
C ALA A 187 3.16 -2.30 3.81
N MET A 188 3.91 -1.35 4.33
CA MET A 188 4.46 -1.44 5.67
C MET A 188 4.31 -0.14 6.44
N VAL A 189 4.37 -0.28 7.75
CA VAL A 189 4.35 0.82 8.71
C VAL A 189 5.72 0.93 9.37
N VAL A 190 6.23 2.14 9.41
CA VAL A 190 7.39 2.51 10.20
C VAL A 190 6.89 3.48 11.27
N SER A 191 6.91 3.04 12.53
CA SER A 191 6.62 3.95 13.64
C SER A 191 7.88 4.72 14.00
N THR A 192 7.83 6.05 13.92
CA THR A 192 8.88 6.91 14.47
C THR A 192 8.58 7.30 15.92
N SER A 193 7.66 6.61 16.60
CA SER A 193 7.49 6.76 18.03
C SER A 193 8.77 6.27 18.71
N TYR A 194 9.30 7.07 19.61
CA TYR A 194 10.43 6.71 20.44
C TYR A 194 10.02 6.77 21.90
N VAL A 195 10.72 6.00 22.74
CA VAL A 195 10.52 5.96 24.18
C VAL A 195 11.78 6.51 24.82
N GLN A 196 11.66 7.55 25.65
CA GLN A 196 12.79 7.91 26.51
C GLN A 196 13.08 6.72 27.42
N SER A 197 14.32 6.23 27.33
CA SER A 197 14.76 5.00 27.98
C SER A 197 16.07 5.26 28.67
N ASP A 198 16.26 4.63 29.82
CA ASP A 198 17.53 4.72 30.53
C ASP A 198 18.54 3.80 29.83
N CYS A 199 19.82 4.13 29.92
CA CYS A 199 20.88 3.44 29.17
C CYS A 199 21.08 1.97 29.57
N TRP A 200 20.38 1.52 30.61
CA TRP A 200 20.43 0.18 31.19
C TRP A 200 19.17 -0.65 30.89
N ASP A 201 18.21 -0.10 30.13
CA ASP A 201 16.97 -0.79 29.81
C ASP A 201 17.19 -2.01 28.89
N LEU A 202 16.45 -3.09 29.17
CA LEU A 202 16.48 -4.28 28.34
C LEU A 202 15.71 -4.04 27.03
N VAL A 203 16.38 -4.23 25.90
CA VAL A 203 15.79 -4.04 24.56
C VAL A 203 14.90 -5.23 24.18
N PRO A 204 13.58 -5.04 23.96
CA PRO A 204 12.70 -6.09 23.48
C PRO A 204 13.02 -6.52 22.04
N PRO A 205 12.64 -7.74 21.62
CA PRO A 205 12.88 -8.21 20.25
C PRO A 205 12.18 -7.34 19.20
N GLY A 206 12.92 -6.91 18.18
CA GLY A 206 12.43 -6.03 17.11
C GLY A 206 12.53 -4.53 17.43
N GLN A 207 13.15 -4.17 18.56
CA GLN A 207 13.49 -2.80 18.94
C GLN A 207 15.00 -2.63 19.06
N THR A 208 15.46 -1.38 19.06
CA THR A 208 16.86 -1.01 19.29
C THR A 208 16.93 0.29 20.07
N LEU A 209 17.96 0.41 20.90
CA LEU A 209 18.35 1.68 21.52
C LEU A 209 19.09 2.54 20.49
N ILE A 210 18.81 3.84 20.51
CA ILE A 210 19.55 4.87 19.79
C ILE A 210 19.81 6.08 20.69
N CYS A 211 20.85 6.82 20.35
CA CYS A 211 21.15 8.10 20.94
C CYS A 211 20.72 9.20 19.97
N LEU A 212 19.80 10.06 20.42
CA LEU A 212 19.32 11.22 19.67
C LEU A 212 20.03 12.49 20.13
N PRO A 213 20.77 13.17 19.24
CA PRO A 213 21.39 14.44 19.61
C PRO A 213 20.36 15.56 19.74
N GLY A 214 20.39 16.31 20.85
CA GLY A 214 19.61 17.54 21.01
C GLY A 214 18.08 17.40 21.12
N ALA A 215 17.56 16.20 21.44
CA ALA A 215 16.12 15.95 21.54
C ALA A 215 15.52 16.19 22.95
N GLY A 216 16.35 16.52 23.95
CA GLY A 216 15.90 16.82 25.31
C GLY A 216 15.06 18.10 25.36
N GLY A 217 13.73 17.93 25.35
CA GLY A 217 12.80 18.95 25.83
C GLY A 217 12.38 18.54 27.23
N ASP A 218 12.83 19.28 28.24
CA ASP A 218 12.38 19.13 29.62
C ASP A 218 10.86 19.36 29.69
N ALA A 219 10.11 18.26 29.77
CA ALA A 219 8.70 18.27 30.10
C ALA A 219 8.56 17.87 31.57
N GLY A 220 9.08 18.70 32.46
CA GLY A 220 8.98 18.50 33.90
C GLY A 220 9.90 19.47 34.62
N ASP A 221 9.30 20.30 35.46
CA ASP A 221 9.96 21.12 36.49
C ASP A 221 10.60 22.42 35.99
N SER A 222 9.73 23.41 35.77
CA SER A 222 10.07 24.79 36.16
C SER A 222 10.45 24.74 37.64
N ASP A 223 11.73 24.88 37.98
CA ASP A 223 12.27 25.51 39.21
C ASP A 223 13.80 25.34 39.32
N SER A 224 14.57 25.68 38.28
CA SER A 224 16.02 25.94 38.48
C SER A 224 16.58 26.92 37.46
N GLU A 225 16.87 28.14 37.94
CA GLU A 225 17.81 29.05 37.30
C GLU A 225 19.19 28.39 37.23
N SER A 226 19.63 27.99 36.03
CA SER A 226 21.05 27.96 35.72
C SER A 226 21.28 28.27 34.23
N ASP A 227 22.03 29.33 34.02
CA ASP A 227 22.65 29.71 32.76
C ASP A 227 23.64 28.62 32.33
N ASP A 228 23.35 27.87 31.26
CA ASP A 228 24.40 27.51 30.29
C ASP A 228 23.82 27.05 28.93
N SER A 229 24.65 27.22 27.89
CA SER A 229 24.44 27.04 26.45
C SER A 229 23.31 26.11 25.95
N GLY A 230 22.52 26.61 25.00
CA GLY A 230 21.50 25.87 24.24
C GLY A 230 22.04 24.74 23.34
N PHE A 231 22.50 23.66 23.96
CA PHE A 231 22.60 22.32 23.37
C PHE A 231 21.65 21.42 24.17
N GLY A 232 20.58 20.94 23.53
CA GLY A 232 19.70 19.96 24.16
C GLY A 232 20.52 18.73 24.57
N THR A 233 20.24 18.15 25.73
CA THR A 233 20.93 16.94 26.19
C THR A 233 20.66 15.79 25.22
N ASP A 234 21.71 15.06 24.88
CA ASP A 234 21.61 13.83 24.09
C ASP A 234 20.70 12.85 24.84
N THR A 235 19.65 12.36 24.18
CA THR A 235 18.63 11.53 24.82
C THR A 235 18.70 10.10 24.30
N THR A 236 18.84 9.15 25.23
CA THR A 236 18.72 7.73 24.93
C THR A 236 17.25 7.37 24.72
N VAL A 237 16.96 6.77 23.57
CA VAL A 237 15.60 6.34 23.25
C VAL A 237 15.53 4.94 22.66
N MET A 238 14.44 4.22 22.96
CA MET A 238 14.10 2.97 22.30
C MET A 238 13.17 3.22 21.11
N ILE A 239 13.49 2.59 19.98
CA ILE A 239 12.71 2.64 18.75
C ILE A 239 12.53 1.24 18.15
N TYR A 240 11.59 1.08 17.23
CA TYR A 240 11.51 -0.13 16.42
C TYR A 240 12.69 -0.24 15.46
N GLU A 241 13.26 -1.43 15.27
CA GLU A 241 14.36 -1.67 14.31
C GLU A 241 14.02 -1.19 12.89
N SER A 242 12.75 -1.30 12.49
CA SER A 242 12.28 -0.80 11.18
C SER A 242 12.37 0.73 11.02
N ALA A 243 12.46 1.48 12.13
CA ALA A 243 12.59 2.93 12.14
C ALA A 243 14.04 3.40 12.23
N LEU A 244 14.99 2.49 12.54
CA LEU A 244 16.40 2.82 12.71
C LEU A 244 16.98 3.65 11.55
N PRO A 245 16.76 3.29 10.26
CA PRO A 245 17.34 4.05 9.15
C PRO A 245 16.88 5.51 9.10
N PHE A 246 15.63 5.78 9.50
CA PHE A 246 15.10 7.14 9.56
C PHE A 246 15.82 7.96 10.62
N PHE A 247 16.03 7.40 11.81
CA PHE A 247 16.73 8.10 12.88
C PHE A 247 18.22 8.25 12.60
N LEU A 248 18.88 7.25 12.02
CA LEU A 248 20.27 7.38 11.56
C LEU A 248 20.43 8.51 10.53
N SER A 249 19.47 8.67 9.62
CA SER A 249 19.48 9.77 8.64
C SER A 249 19.32 11.16 9.26
N GLN A 250 18.81 11.23 10.50
CA GLN A 250 18.66 12.47 11.28
C GLN A 250 19.84 12.70 12.25
N GLY A 251 20.88 11.88 12.19
CA GLY A 251 22.07 12.03 13.03
C GLY A 251 22.04 11.24 14.33
N ALA A 252 21.06 10.36 14.53
CA ALA A 252 21.09 9.42 15.66
C ALA A 252 22.23 8.41 15.51
N THR A 253 22.72 7.88 16.64
CA THR A 253 23.68 6.76 16.65
C THR A 253 23.05 5.53 17.29
N VAL A 254 23.49 4.33 16.88
CA VAL A 254 23.01 3.06 17.49
C VAL A 254 23.61 2.92 18.88
N GLY A 255 22.79 2.53 19.86
CA GLY A 255 23.18 2.41 21.26
C GLY A 255 22.69 3.57 22.11
N ALA A 256 22.80 3.44 23.42
CA ALA A 256 22.47 4.52 24.34
C ALA A 256 23.43 5.71 24.17
N CYS A 257 22.96 6.91 24.48
CA CYS A 257 23.84 8.05 24.70
C CYS A 257 24.80 7.74 25.86
N GLU A 258 25.94 8.41 25.89
CA GLU A 258 27.03 8.16 26.84
C GLU A 258 26.47 7.90 28.24
N CYS A 259 26.57 6.64 28.69
CA CYS A 259 26.15 6.24 30.02
C CYS A 259 27.18 6.82 30.98
N VAL A 260 27.06 8.10 31.33
CA VAL A 260 27.84 8.63 32.44
C VAL A 260 27.39 7.80 33.64
N VAL A 261 28.30 6.99 34.17
CA VAL A 261 28.14 6.38 35.49
C VAL A 261 28.23 7.59 36.43
N GLY A 262 27.12 8.31 36.58
CA GLY A 262 27.03 9.41 37.51
C GLY A 262 27.31 8.81 38.87
N ASP A 263 28.44 9.22 39.44
CA ASP A 263 28.72 9.05 40.85
C ASP A 263 27.43 9.37 41.62
N ALA A 264 27.07 8.49 42.53
CA ALA A 264 26.06 8.79 43.52
C ALA A 264 26.52 10.06 44.23
N ASP A 265 25.96 11.21 43.89
CA ASP A 265 25.96 12.37 44.75
C ASP A 265 25.09 12.01 45.96
N ASP A 266 25.67 11.20 46.86
CA ASP A 266 25.34 11.20 48.28
C ASP A 266 25.69 12.59 48.80
N SER A 267 24.80 13.56 48.57
CA SER A 267 24.77 14.77 49.37
C SER A 267 24.27 14.39 50.77
N ASP A 268 25.20 13.89 51.59
CA ASP A 268 25.11 13.87 53.05
C ASP A 268 24.99 15.33 53.54
N ASP A 269 23.79 15.90 53.46
CA ASP A 269 23.45 17.09 54.26
C ASP A 269 23.12 16.62 55.68
N SER A 270 24.17 16.27 56.40
CA SER A 270 24.11 16.14 57.85
C SER A 270 23.99 17.51 58.51
N GLU A 271 22.80 18.10 58.50
CA GLU A 271 22.46 19.19 59.43
C GLU A 271 21.59 18.68 60.57
N ASN A 272 22.31 18.32 61.62
CA ASN A 272 21.84 18.05 62.96
C ASN A 272 21.21 19.32 63.55
N ASN A 273 19.89 19.34 63.82
CA ASN A 273 19.28 20.15 64.90
C ASN A 273 17.86 19.67 65.27
N ASP A 274 17.84 18.91 66.36
CA ASP A 274 16.82 18.72 67.40
C ASP A 274 15.68 19.75 67.49
N SER A 275 14.41 19.30 67.58
CA SER A 275 13.45 19.60 68.68
C SER A 275 11.99 19.18 68.39
N GLY A 276 11.44 18.24 69.17
CA GLY A 276 10.02 18.14 69.61
C GLY A 276 9.02 17.39 68.71
N ASP A 277 8.63 16.15 69.03
CA ASP A 277 7.39 15.78 69.79
C ASP A 277 6.11 16.04 68.95
N SER A 278 5.31 15.07 68.50
CA SER A 278 4.74 13.89 69.16
C SER A 278 4.09 12.92 68.15
N ASP A 279 4.24 11.62 68.39
CA ASP A 279 3.36 10.48 68.09
C ASP A 279 2.26 10.62 67.01
N ASP A 280 2.40 9.86 65.92
CA ASP A 280 1.34 8.97 65.45
C ASP A 280 1.96 7.77 64.69
N SER A 281 1.56 6.58 65.12
CA SER A 281 2.04 5.31 64.62
C SER A 281 1.21 4.87 63.42
N ASP A 282 1.78 4.87 62.22
CA ASP A 282 1.35 4.00 61.14
C ASP A 282 2.59 3.32 60.56
N GLY A 283 2.62 2.00 60.67
CA GLY A 283 3.73 1.17 60.23
C GLY A 283 3.79 1.14 58.71
N ASP A 284 4.75 1.89 58.15
CA ASP A 284 5.18 1.71 56.77
C ASP A 284 6.47 0.88 56.75
N GLY A 285 6.48 -0.13 55.88
CA GLY A 285 7.60 -1.05 55.68
C GLY A 285 8.86 -0.32 55.20
N PRO A 286 10.01 -1.00 55.14
CA PRO A 286 11.27 -0.33 54.89
C PRO A 286 11.25 0.31 53.50
N GLY A 287 11.28 1.65 53.50
CA GLY A 287 11.49 2.45 52.30
C GLY A 287 12.81 2.05 51.67
N THR A 288 12.74 1.25 50.61
CA THR A 288 13.87 1.01 49.74
C THR A 288 14.06 2.23 48.86
N THR A 289 15.17 2.90 49.05
CA THR A 289 15.78 3.86 48.12
C THR A 289 15.55 3.43 46.66
N ASN A 290 14.99 4.32 45.84
CA ASN A 290 14.64 4.12 44.43
C ASN A 290 15.87 4.00 43.50
N ASN A 291 16.80 3.10 43.83
CA ASN A 291 17.91 2.73 42.96
C ASN A 291 17.66 1.33 42.41
N GLY A 292 17.30 1.26 41.13
CA GLY A 292 17.35 0.03 40.34
C GLY A 292 16.07 -0.77 40.20
N VAL A 293 14.89 -0.21 40.49
CA VAL A 293 13.65 -0.89 40.08
C VAL A 293 13.50 -0.71 38.57
N PRO A 294 13.55 -1.79 37.76
CA PRO A 294 13.40 -1.68 36.32
C PRO A 294 12.09 -0.94 36.02
N LYS A 295 12.15 0.07 35.17
CA LYS A 295 10.97 0.82 34.75
C LYS A 295 10.40 0.17 33.51
N VAL A 296 9.07 0.08 33.44
CA VAL A 296 8.36 -0.49 32.31
C VAL A 296 7.38 0.53 31.81
N GLN A 297 7.47 0.79 30.53
CA GLN A 297 6.49 1.61 29.87
C GLN A 297 5.19 0.82 29.68
N ILE A 298 4.08 1.47 29.98
CA ILE A 298 2.75 0.93 29.73
C ILE A 298 1.89 1.98 29.01
N CYS A 299 0.96 1.52 28.21
CA CYS A 299 -0.09 2.34 27.65
C CYS A 299 -1.23 2.32 28.66
N HIS A 300 -1.38 3.43 29.38
CA HIS A 300 -2.46 3.58 30.35
C HIS A 300 -3.74 4.00 29.63
N VAL A 301 -4.81 3.22 29.80
CA VAL A 301 -6.10 3.45 29.16
C VAL A 301 -7.13 3.78 30.23
N PRO A 302 -7.49 5.06 30.41
CA PRO A 302 -8.43 5.47 31.44
C PRO A 302 -9.79 4.76 31.32
N PRO A 303 -10.34 4.21 32.43
CA PRO A 303 -11.66 3.60 32.42
C PRO A 303 -12.74 4.59 31.99
N GLY A 304 -13.38 4.32 30.85
CA GLY A 304 -14.47 5.16 30.31
C GLY A 304 -14.06 6.15 29.22
N ASP A 305 -12.76 6.34 28.96
CA ASP A 305 -12.26 7.13 27.83
C ASP A 305 -11.05 6.45 27.16
N PRO A 306 -11.28 5.43 26.30
CA PRO A 306 -10.21 4.73 25.59
C PRO A 306 -9.45 5.62 24.60
N SER A 307 -10.01 6.78 24.22
CA SER A 307 -9.36 7.76 23.35
C SER A 307 -8.32 8.61 24.07
N ASN A 308 -8.33 8.65 25.41
CA ASN A 308 -7.34 9.34 26.21
C ASN A 308 -6.23 8.40 26.72
N ALA A 309 -5.97 7.34 25.95
CA ALA A 309 -4.87 6.44 26.22
C ALA A 309 -3.55 7.21 26.10
N HIS A 310 -2.74 7.20 27.16
CA HIS A 310 -1.46 7.88 27.17
C HIS A 310 -0.38 6.99 27.79
N THR A 311 0.82 7.17 27.26
CA THR A 311 1.98 6.39 27.68
C THR A 311 2.44 6.88 29.03
N ILE A 312 2.52 5.97 30.00
CA ILE A 312 3.13 6.24 31.30
C ILE A 312 4.27 5.26 31.55
N VAL A 313 5.20 5.65 32.42
CA VAL A 313 6.31 4.81 32.85
C VAL A 313 6.10 4.47 34.31
N VAL A 314 6.00 3.18 34.61
CA VAL A 314 5.75 2.67 35.95
C VAL A 314 6.89 1.77 36.38
N GLY A 315 7.12 1.62 37.68
CA GLY A 315 8.06 0.61 38.17
C GLY A 315 7.57 -0.79 37.82
N GLN A 316 8.47 -1.72 37.51
CA GLN A 316 8.17 -3.14 37.25
C GLN A 316 7.18 -3.77 38.25
N PRO A 317 7.22 -3.48 39.57
CA PRO A 317 6.26 -4.01 40.52
C PRO A 317 4.81 -3.57 40.26
N ALA A 318 4.59 -2.38 39.68
CA ALA A 318 3.27 -1.83 39.40
C ALA A 318 2.67 -2.35 38.08
N VAL A 319 3.47 -2.99 37.22
CA VAL A 319 3.03 -3.43 35.89
C VAL A 319 1.83 -4.36 35.96
N ASN A 320 1.82 -5.32 36.89
CA ASN A 320 0.69 -6.26 37.01
C ASN A 320 -0.61 -5.55 37.40
N ASP A 321 -0.56 -4.61 38.33
CA ASP A 321 -1.75 -3.85 38.74
C ASP A 321 -2.32 -3.03 37.58
N HIS A 322 -1.44 -2.48 36.74
CA HIS A 322 -1.83 -1.76 35.53
C HIS A 322 -2.43 -2.70 34.47
N LEU A 323 -1.83 -3.87 34.25
CA LEU A 323 -2.35 -4.89 33.34
C LEU A 323 -3.72 -5.42 33.79
N ASP A 324 -3.94 -5.57 35.09
CA ASP A 324 -5.22 -6.01 35.67
C ASP A 324 -6.32 -4.94 35.49
N HIS A 325 -5.94 -3.68 35.31
CA HIS A 325 -6.85 -2.56 35.04
C HIS A 325 -7.05 -2.24 33.54
N GLY A 326 -6.47 -3.04 32.64
CA GLY A 326 -6.66 -2.92 31.19
C GLY A 326 -5.60 -2.09 30.47
N ASP A 327 -4.51 -1.75 31.15
CA ASP A 327 -3.32 -1.15 30.53
C ASP A 327 -2.51 -2.24 29.80
N THR A 328 -1.57 -1.84 28.94
CA THR A 328 -0.72 -2.78 28.20
C THR A 328 0.74 -2.41 28.27
N ILE A 329 1.64 -3.39 28.20
CA ILE A 329 3.08 -3.12 28.15
C ILE A 329 3.46 -2.46 26.81
N GLY A 330 4.20 -1.37 26.87
CA GLY A 330 4.68 -0.56 25.74
C GLY A 330 3.96 0.79 25.61
N ALA A 331 4.50 1.70 24.80
CA ALA A 331 3.89 3.00 24.52
C ALA A 331 2.48 2.85 23.91
N CYS A 332 1.61 3.81 24.21
CA CYS A 332 0.40 4.00 23.44
C CYS A 332 0.76 4.35 21.99
N SER A 333 0.21 3.60 21.03
CA SER A 333 0.33 3.85 19.59
C SER A 333 -0.29 5.17 19.11
N PHE A 334 -0.70 6.06 20.02
CA PHE A 334 -1.37 7.32 19.73
C PHE A 334 -0.58 8.58 20.13
N GLY A 335 0.62 8.44 20.72
CA GLY A 335 1.40 9.59 21.24
C GLY A 335 2.68 9.87 20.44
N ALA A 336 2.72 11.03 19.76
CA ALA A 336 3.92 11.77 19.33
C ALA A 336 4.98 11.08 18.43
N GLY A 337 4.66 9.95 17.79
CA GLY A 337 5.43 9.39 16.67
C GLY A 337 4.74 9.66 15.34
N SER A 338 5.45 10.20 14.34
CA SER A 338 4.93 10.27 12.98
C SER A 338 4.89 8.87 12.37
N VAL A 339 3.73 8.23 12.36
CA VAL A 339 3.58 6.93 11.68
C VAL A 339 3.70 7.13 10.17
N ARG A 340 4.70 6.49 9.55
CA ARG A 340 4.89 6.51 8.09
C ARG A 340 4.41 5.20 7.48
N ILE A 341 3.42 5.30 6.61
CA ILE A 341 2.93 4.19 5.79
C ILE A 341 3.50 4.33 4.39
N MET A 342 4.07 3.26 3.86
CA MET A 342 4.57 3.24 2.49
C MET A 342 4.47 1.88 1.83
N LEU A 343 4.38 1.89 0.50
CA LEU A 343 4.47 0.70 -0.34
C LEU A 343 5.93 0.35 -0.58
N ILE A 344 6.24 -0.94 -0.52
CA ILE A 344 7.54 -1.49 -0.90
C ILE A 344 7.34 -2.32 -2.17
N GLN A 345 8.07 -1.96 -3.22
CA GLN A 345 8.03 -2.61 -4.54
C GLN A 345 9.22 -3.53 -4.74
#